data_AF-A0A031HPW5-F1
#
_entry.id   AF-A0A031HPW5-F1
#
_cell.length_a   1.000
_cell.length_b   1.000
_cell.length_c   1.000
_cell.angle_alpha   90.00
_cell.angle_beta   90.00
_cell.angle_gamma   90.00
#
_symmetry.space_group_name_H-M   'P 1'
#
loop_
_entity.id
_entity.type
_entity.pdbx_description
1 polymer ?
#
loop_
_entity_poly.entity_id
_entity_poly.type
_entity_poly.pdbx_seq_one_letter_code
_entity_poly.pdbx_strand_id
1 'polypeptide(L)'
;MRSPFSLRQALPPAPGMPYFPDHMTVEAITMAERRDDGSDEGTGLATKTRTRTKQPTPYRVLMLNDDYTPMEFVVLCLQRFFRMNMEEATRVMLHVHQKGVGVCGVFSYEVAETKVGQVIDFARQNQHPLQCTLEKA
;
A
#
# COMPACT_ATOMS: atom_id res chain seq x y z
N MET A 1 0.08 -36.45 7.35
CA MET A 1 -1.06 -35.92 6.56
C MET A 1 -0.72 -34.48 6.18
N ARG A 2 -0.50 -34.20 4.89
CA ARG A 2 -0.14 -32.88 4.36
C ARG A 2 -1.31 -32.32 3.54
N SER A 3 -1.58 -31.04 3.74
CA SER A 3 -2.64 -30.22 3.15
C SER A 3 -2.61 -30.17 1.61
N PRO A 4 -3.75 -30.19 0.91
CA PRO A 4 -3.85 -29.82 -0.49
C PRO A 4 -4.39 -28.39 -0.61
N PHE A 5 -3.52 -27.41 -0.89
CA PHE A 5 -3.97 -26.17 -1.51
C PHE A 5 -3.19 -25.94 -2.80
N SER A 6 -3.96 -26.09 -3.87
CA SER A 6 -3.61 -26.01 -5.27
C SER A 6 -2.87 -24.71 -5.61
N LEU A 7 -1.79 -24.84 -6.38
CA LEU A 7 -1.20 -23.75 -7.15
C LEU A 7 -2.32 -23.06 -7.95
N ARG A 8 -2.48 -21.74 -7.75
CA ARG A 8 -3.16 -20.90 -8.72
C ARG A 8 -2.21 -20.75 -9.92
N GLN A 9 -2.55 -21.39 -11.02
CA GLN A 9 -1.98 -21.12 -12.34
C GLN A 9 -2.23 -19.63 -12.66
N ALA A 10 -1.15 -18.85 -12.79
CA ALA A 10 -1.23 -17.49 -13.31
C ALA A 10 -1.60 -17.56 -14.79
N LEU A 11 -2.65 -16.84 -15.17
CA LEU A 11 -3.09 -16.73 -16.57
C LEU A 11 -2.00 -16.00 -17.39
N PRO A 12 -1.66 -16.45 -18.62
CA PRO A 12 -0.69 -15.74 -19.44
C PRO A 12 -1.19 -14.34 -19.82
N PRO A 13 -0.29 -13.35 -19.98
CA PRO A 13 -0.66 -11.99 -20.36
C PRO A 13 -1.25 -11.95 -21.78
N ALA A 14 -2.25 -11.08 -21.98
CA ALA A 14 -2.91 -10.88 -23.27
C ALA A 14 -1.91 -10.38 -24.35
N PRO A 15 -2.09 -10.77 -25.63
CA PRO A 15 -1.21 -10.37 -26.72
C PRO A 15 -1.25 -8.86 -26.94
N GLY A 16 -0.08 -8.21 -26.95
CA GLY A 16 0.08 -6.77 -27.19
C GLY A 16 0.53 -5.95 -25.98
N MET A 17 0.70 -6.56 -24.81
CA MET A 17 1.39 -5.92 -23.68
C MET A 17 2.89 -6.27 -23.67
N PRO A 18 3.79 -5.30 -23.41
CA PRO A 18 5.20 -5.60 -23.17
C PRO A 18 5.34 -6.45 -21.90
N TYR A 19 6.06 -7.58 -22.02
CA TYR A 19 6.40 -8.48 -20.91
C TYR A 19 7.45 -7.80 -20.02
N PHE A 20 7.10 -7.54 -18.75
CA PHE A 20 8.04 -7.00 -17.77
C PHE A 20 8.57 -8.14 -16.87
N PRO A 21 9.89 -8.43 -16.88
CA PRO A 21 10.45 -9.43 -15.98
C PRO A 21 10.54 -8.93 -14.52
N ASP A 22 10.28 -9.83 -13.57
CA ASP A 22 10.13 -9.61 -12.11
C ASP A 22 11.42 -9.24 -11.33
N HIS A 23 12.46 -8.72 -11.97
CA HIS A 23 13.64 -8.22 -11.27
C HIS A 23 14.26 -7.05 -12.03
N MET A 24 14.06 -5.83 -11.53
CA MET A 24 14.80 -4.66 -12.03
C MET A 24 15.56 -4.04 -10.86
N THR A 25 16.74 -4.61 -10.60
CA THR A 25 17.82 -3.91 -9.92
C THR A 25 18.28 -2.77 -10.81
N VAL A 26 18.22 -1.54 -10.29
CA VAL A 26 18.68 -0.35 -10.99
C VAL A 26 20.20 -0.29 -10.88
N GLU A 27 20.91 -0.80 -11.88
CA GLU A 27 22.33 -0.52 -12.05
C GLU A 27 22.63 0.01 -13.45
N ALA A 28 23.49 1.03 -13.45
CA ALA A 28 23.87 1.86 -14.55
C ALA A 28 24.59 1.11 -15.68
N ILE A 29 24.30 1.47 -16.93
CA ILE A 29 25.23 1.26 -18.04
C ILE A 29 25.23 2.52 -18.91
N THR A 30 26.28 3.32 -18.75
CA THR A 30 26.73 4.37 -19.66
C THR A 30 28.02 3.90 -20.33
N MET A 31 28.00 3.64 -21.64
CA MET A 31 29.10 3.64 -22.63
C MET A 31 28.42 3.37 -23.99
N ALA A 32 28.81 3.84 -25.16
CA ALA A 32 29.66 4.92 -25.66
C ALA A 32 29.57 4.76 -27.20
N GLU A 33 29.21 5.79 -27.97
CA GLU A 33 29.58 5.83 -29.40
C GLU A 33 29.93 7.27 -29.81
N ARG A 34 31.14 7.44 -30.35
CA ARG A 34 31.60 8.66 -31.03
C ARG A 34 31.42 8.50 -32.53
N ARG A 35 31.05 9.60 -33.20
CA ARG A 35 31.48 10.11 -34.54
C ARG A 35 30.54 11.29 -34.86
N ASP A 36 30.93 12.55 -34.76
CA ASP A 36 31.86 13.39 -35.55
C ASP A 36 31.07 14.43 -36.38
N ASP A 37 31.61 15.65 -36.37
CA ASP A 37 31.37 16.83 -37.22
C ASP A 37 30.13 17.74 -37.03
N GLY A 38 30.38 19.05 -36.96
CA GLY A 38 29.37 20.11 -37.06
C GLY A 38 29.50 21.27 -36.05
N SER A 39 30.25 22.30 -36.43
CA SER A 39 30.33 23.65 -35.84
C SER A 39 28.98 24.39 -35.76
N ASP A 40 28.65 25.04 -34.63
CA ASP A 40 28.06 26.41 -34.57
C ASP A 40 27.95 26.91 -33.11
N GLU A 41 28.22 28.19 -32.90
CA GLU A 41 28.13 28.90 -31.62
C GLU A 41 26.67 29.13 -31.21
N GLY A 42 26.27 28.69 -30.01
CA GLY A 42 24.90 28.94 -29.53
C GLY A 42 24.69 28.58 -28.07
N THR A 43 24.57 29.61 -27.24
CA THR A 43 24.24 29.55 -25.80
C THR A 43 22.88 28.86 -25.59
N GLY A 44 22.88 27.62 -25.11
CA GLY A 44 21.66 26.83 -24.90
C GLY A 44 21.57 26.30 -23.46
N LEU A 45 20.76 26.95 -22.64
CA LEU A 45 20.44 26.54 -21.27
C LEU A 45 19.92 25.10 -21.24
N ALA A 46 20.71 24.18 -20.66
CA ALA A 46 20.31 22.80 -20.45
C ALA A 46 19.07 22.73 -19.53
N THR A 47 17.90 22.53 -20.14
CA THR A 47 16.65 22.28 -19.43
C THR A 47 16.76 20.93 -18.71
N LYS A 48 17.02 20.96 -17.40
CA LYS A 48 16.92 19.79 -16.51
C LYS A 48 15.53 19.17 -16.64
N THR A 49 15.46 18.00 -17.27
CA THR A 49 14.27 17.16 -17.32
C THR A 49 13.80 16.86 -15.90
N ARG A 50 12.71 17.49 -15.45
CA ARG A 50 12.06 17.16 -14.18
C ARG A 50 11.43 15.77 -14.34
N THR A 51 12.10 14.74 -13.83
CA THR A 51 11.53 13.39 -13.71
C THR A 51 10.25 13.48 -12.88
N ARG A 52 9.09 13.30 -13.51
CA ARG A 52 7.78 13.33 -12.85
C ARG A 52 7.70 12.09 -11.95
N THR A 53 7.90 12.27 -10.65
CA THR A 53 7.70 11.21 -9.66
C THR A 53 6.27 10.66 -9.79
N LYS A 54 6.14 9.35 -10.04
CA LYS A 54 4.83 8.67 -9.98
C LYS A 54 4.33 8.80 -8.54
N GLN A 55 3.15 9.40 -8.37
CA GLN A 55 2.52 9.47 -7.05
C GLN A 55 2.17 8.05 -6.60
N PRO A 56 2.40 7.69 -5.32
CA PRO A 56 2.10 6.37 -4.81
C PRO A 56 0.59 6.11 -4.92
N THR A 57 0.20 4.90 -5.32
CA THR A 57 -1.21 4.52 -5.38
C THR A 57 -1.78 4.49 -3.97
N PRO A 58 -2.92 5.18 -3.71
CA PRO A 58 -3.54 5.19 -2.40
C PRO A 58 -4.16 3.81 -2.07
N TYR A 59 -4.09 3.44 -0.79
CA TYR A 59 -4.71 2.24 -0.21
C TYR A 59 -5.57 2.62 0.98
N ARG A 60 -6.76 2.04 1.06
CA ARG A 60 -7.65 2.11 2.22
C ARG A 60 -7.23 1.05 3.23
N VAL A 61 -7.15 1.44 4.50
CA VAL A 61 -7.06 0.49 5.62
C VAL A 61 -8.46 0.26 6.15
N LEU A 62 -8.86 -1.01 6.18
CA LEU A 62 -10.19 -1.44 6.59
C LEU A 62 -10.10 -2.24 7.90
N MET A 63 -11.08 -2.06 8.76
CA MET A 63 -11.29 -2.88 9.96
C MET A 63 -12.62 -3.63 9.83
N LEU A 64 -12.63 -4.89 10.24
CA LEU A 64 -13.77 -5.79 10.11
C LEU A 64 -14.40 -6.04 11.48
N ASN A 65 -15.71 -6.13 11.51
CA ASN A 65 -16.46 -6.49 12.71
C ASN A 65 -16.26 -7.95 13.06
N ASP A 66 -16.26 -8.22 14.36
CA ASP A 66 -16.34 -9.55 14.95
C ASP A 66 -17.11 -9.45 16.29
N ASP A 67 -17.54 -10.59 16.83
CA ASP A 67 -18.41 -10.62 18.01
C ASP A 67 -17.65 -10.66 19.35
N TYR A 68 -16.31 -10.64 19.34
CA TYR A 68 -15.48 -10.89 20.52
C TYR A 68 -14.56 -9.71 20.90
N THR A 69 -14.24 -8.83 19.96
CA THR A 69 -13.41 -7.65 20.22
C THR A 69 -14.24 -6.55 20.89
N PRO A 70 -13.88 -6.07 22.09
CA PRO A 70 -14.60 -5.00 22.77
C PRO A 70 -14.59 -3.68 21.99
N MET A 71 -15.70 -2.92 22.04
CA MET A 71 -15.80 -1.61 21.38
C MET A 71 -14.69 -0.63 21.82
N GLU A 72 -14.40 -0.58 23.12
CA GLU A 72 -13.32 0.24 23.68
C GLU A 72 -11.94 -0.12 23.09
N PHE A 73 -11.70 -1.41 22.83
CA PHE A 73 -10.45 -1.84 22.21
C PHE A 73 -10.31 -1.33 20.77
N VAL A 74 -11.42 -1.35 20.01
CA VAL A 74 -11.47 -0.78 18.66
C VAL A 74 -11.20 0.73 18.67
N VAL A 75 -11.84 1.46 19.58
CA VAL A 75 -11.59 2.91 19.76
C VAL A 75 -10.12 3.17 20.09
N LEU A 76 -9.53 2.40 21.01
CA LEU A 76 -8.11 2.50 21.36
C LEU A 76 -7.20 2.28 20.15
N CYS A 77 -7.49 1.30 19.29
CA CYS A 77 -6.74 1.06 18.06
C CYS A 77 -6.81 2.26 17.10
N LEU A 78 -8.02 2.81 16.91
CA LEU A 78 -8.27 3.95 16.04
C LEU A 78 -7.53 5.20 16.53
N GLN A 79 -7.54 5.47 17.83
CA GLN A 79 -6.79 6.59 18.41
C GLN A 79 -5.27 6.37 18.30
N ARG A 80 -4.78 5.19 18.68
CA ARG A 80 -3.34 4.91 18.78
C ARG A 80 -2.65 4.84 17.42
N PHE A 81 -3.24 4.14 16.45
CA PHE A 81 -2.56 3.84 15.18
C PHE A 81 -3.02 4.75 14.04
N PHE A 82 -4.24 5.29 14.10
CA PHE A 82 -4.79 6.17 13.07
C PHE A 82 -4.87 7.64 13.50
N ARG A 83 -4.50 7.96 14.75
CA ARG A 83 -4.46 9.31 15.31
C ARG A 83 -5.83 10.01 15.25
N MET A 84 -6.91 9.24 15.30
CA MET A 84 -8.26 9.78 15.43
C MET A 84 -8.46 10.37 16.81
N ASN A 85 -9.26 11.44 16.90
CA ASN A 85 -9.79 11.85 18.20
C ASN A 85 -10.89 10.88 18.68
N MET A 86 -11.37 11.06 19.92
CA MET A 86 -12.38 10.17 20.51
C MET A 86 -13.68 10.09 19.70
N GLU A 87 -14.18 11.23 19.22
CA GLU A 87 -15.44 11.32 18.49
C GLU A 87 -15.36 10.64 17.12
N GLU A 88 -14.26 10.86 16.40
CA GLU A 88 -13.94 10.21 15.13
C GLU A 88 -13.80 8.69 15.30
N ALA A 89 -13.03 8.26 16.28
CA ALA A 89 -12.81 6.85 16.58
C ALA A 89 -14.12 6.14 16.93
N THR A 90 -14.95 6.76 17.77
CA THR A 90 -16.26 6.22 18.16
C THR A 90 -17.18 6.06 16.96
N ARG A 91 -17.22 7.05 16.06
CA ARG A 91 -18.03 6.99 14.84
C ARG A 91 -17.57 5.89 13.89
N VAL A 92 -16.26 5.74 13.68
CA VAL A 92 -15.72 4.66 12.84
C VAL A 92 -15.97 3.30 13.49
N MET A 93 -15.76 3.17 14.80
CA MET A 93 -16.06 1.95 15.55
C MET A 93 -17.52 1.53 15.40
N LEU A 94 -18.47 2.45 15.60
CA LEU A 94 -19.90 2.18 15.43
C LEU A 94 -20.22 1.77 13.99
N HIS A 95 -19.55 2.38 13.01
CA HIS A 95 -19.71 2.01 11.62
C HIS A 95 -19.23 0.57 11.35
N VAL A 96 -18.05 0.19 11.84
CA VAL A 96 -17.55 -1.19 11.77
C VAL A 96 -18.58 -2.14 12.40
N HIS A 97 -19.01 -1.85 13.62
CA HIS A 97 -19.95 -2.71 14.36
C HIS A 97 -21.29 -2.91 13.63
N GLN A 98 -21.86 -1.85 13.06
CA GLN A 98 -23.18 -1.89 12.43
C GLN A 98 -23.16 -2.35 10.98
N LYS A 99 -22.06 -2.12 10.25
CA LYS A 99 -21.94 -2.37 8.80
C LYS A 99 -21.01 -3.52 8.46
N GLY A 100 -20.34 -4.10 9.45
CA GLY A 100 -19.40 -5.21 9.28
C GLY A 100 -17.99 -4.79 8.86
N VAL A 101 -17.83 -3.59 8.32
CA VAL A 101 -16.54 -3.06 7.86
C VAL A 101 -16.52 -1.54 7.99
N GLY A 102 -15.35 -0.96 8.24
CA GLY A 102 -15.15 0.49 8.28
C GLY A 102 -13.77 0.91 7.81
N VAL A 103 -13.71 2.10 7.19
CA VAL A 103 -12.45 2.68 6.70
C VAL A 103 -11.77 3.42 7.84
N CYS A 104 -10.56 2.98 8.20
CA CYS A 104 -9.73 3.62 9.23
C CYS A 104 -8.89 4.77 8.66
N GLY A 105 -8.60 4.76 7.35
CA GLY A 105 -7.86 5.83 6.68
C GLY A 105 -7.35 5.42 5.31
N VAL A 106 -6.75 6.38 4.59
CA VAL A 106 -6.15 6.19 3.27
C VAL A 106 -4.68 6.59 3.33
N PHE A 107 -3.79 5.70 2.89
CA PHE A 107 -2.34 5.88 2.98
C PHE A 107 -1.62 5.34 1.73
N SER A 108 -0.31 5.57 1.63
CA SER A 108 0.53 4.79 0.71
C SER A 108 0.61 3.33 1.15
N TYR A 109 0.94 2.43 0.23
CA TYR A 109 1.03 0.98 0.51
C TYR A 109 1.88 0.67 1.76
N GLU A 110 3.12 1.15 1.82
CA GLU A 110 4.07 0.86 2.91
C GLU A 110 3.55 1.31 4.28
N VAL A 111 2.94 2.50 4.33
CA VAL A 111 2.35 3.05 5.56
C VAL A 111 1.11 2.25 5.96
N ALA A 112 0.29 1.89 4.98
CA ALA A 112 -0.94 1.12 5.21
C ALA A 112 -0.60 -0.29 5.74
N GLU A 113 0.33 -0.99 5.11
CA GLU A 113 0.81 -2.32 5.49
C GLU A 113 1.38 -2.33 6.91
N THR A 114 2.22 -1.34 7.22
CA THR A 114 2.78 -1.19 8.57
C THR A 114 1.67 -0.98 9.62
N LYS A 115 0.68 -0.13 9.33
CA LYS A 115 -0.44 0.12 10.27
C LYS A 115 -1.30 -1.13 10.48
N VAL A 116 -1.59 -1.87 9.42
CA VAL A 116 -2.33 -3.15 9.51
C VAL A 116 -1.57 -4.13 10.41
N GLY A 117 -0.26 -4.31 10.18
CA GLY A 117 0.57 -5.18 11.03
C GLY A 117 0.52 -4.76 12.50
N GLN A 118 0.70 -3.47 12.79
CA GLN A 118 0.65 -2.93 14.15
C GLN A 118 -0.69 -3.21 14.86
N VAL A 119 -1.82 -3.05 14.15
CA VAL A 119 -3.16 -3.31 14.71
C VAL A 119 -3.34 -4.80 14.99
N ILE A 120 -2.96 -5.67 14.04
CA ILE A 120 -3.10 -7.13 14.19
C ILE A 120 -2.23 -7.65 15.34
N ASP A 121 -0.99 -7.19 15.44
CA ASP A 121 -0.09 -7.61 16.51
C ASP A 121 -0.60 -7.14 17.87
N PHE A 122 -1.10 -5.91 17.95
CA PHE A 122 -1.69 -5.39 19.17
C PHE A 122 -2.97 -6.16 19.57
N ALA A 123 -3.84 -6.48 18.62
CA ALA A 123 -5.03 -7.30 18.86
C ALA A 123 -4.66 -8.69 19.38
N ARG A 124 -3.68 -9.36 18.76
CA ARG A 124 -3.19 -10.68 19.20
C ARG A 124 -2.60 -10.65 20.60
N GLN A 125 -1.79 -9.65 20.92
CA GLN A 125 -1.22 -9.47 22.26
C GLN A 125 -2.28 -9.28 23.35
N ASN A 126 -3.43 -8.70 22.99
CA ASN A 126 -4.58 -8.51 23.87
C ASN A 126 -5.67 -9.58 23.71
N GLN A 127 -5.37 -10.68 22.99
CA GLN A 127 -6.27 -11.83 22.82
C GLN A 127 -7.60 -11.50 22.13
N HIS A 128 -7.58 -10.55 21.20
CA HIS A 128 -8.74 -10.20 20.37
C HIS A 128 -8.59 -10.71 18.93
N PRO A 129 -9.65 -11.25 18.30
CA PRO A 129 -9.60 -11.76 16.92
C PRO A 129 -9.73 -10.65 15.85
N LEU A 130 -9.65 -9.37 16.23
CA LEU A 130 -9.83 -8.20 15.38
C LEU A 130 -9.02 -8.31 14.08
N GLN A 131 -9.70 -8.12 12.94
CA GLN A 131 -9.08 -8.15 11.62
C GLN A 131 -8.94 -6.74 11.02
N CYS A 132 -7.81 -6.54 10.34
CA CYS A 132 -7.48 -5.31 9.62
C CYS A 132 -6.82 -5.67 8.28
N THR A 133 -7.15 -4.97 7.20
CA THR A 133 -6.73 -5.32 5.83
C THR A 133 -6.62 -4.08 4.93
N LEU A 134 -6.05 -4.26 3.74
CA LEU A 134 -5.83 -3.23 2.73
C LEU A 134 -6.73 -3.45 1.52
N GLU A 135 -7.22 -2.34 0.97
CA GLU A 135 -7.92 -2.29 -0.32
C GLU A 135 -7.30 -1.18 -1.17
N LYS A 136 -7.09 -1.44 -2.47
CA LYS A 136 -6.65 -0.40 -3.40
C LYS A 136 -7.77 0.64 -3.56
N ALA A 137 -7.43 1.92 -3.38
CA ALA A 137 -8.41 3.01 -3.34
C ALA A 137 -8.89 3.47 -4.73
#